data_AF-A0AB39S281-F1
#
_entry.id   AF-A0AB39S281-F1
#
_cell.length_a   1.000
_cell.length_b   1.000
_cell.length_c   1.000
_cell.angle_alpha   90.00
_cell.angle_beta   90.00
_cell.angle_gamma   90.00
#
_symmetry.space_group_name_H-M   'P 1'
#
loop_
_entity.id
_entity.type
_entity.pdbx_description
1 polymer ?
#
loop_
_entity_poly.entity_id
_entity_poly.type
_entity_poly.pdbx_seq_one_letter_code
_entity_poly.pdbx_strand_id
1 'polypeptide(L)'
;MGDALQKGPSTVKLPVDDETLNAWSSLLNLTEEQAADVLKEIEKTLRTGYAHRPACLRHRSFEELTADMGVDELALMFLATGLRHTGHPEAAAAVEIRGLAAQLQAQHKAD
;
A
#
# COMPACT_ATOMS: atom_id res chain seq x y z
N MET A 1 -16.82 -5.78 -17.80
CA MET A 1 -15.53 -6.48 -17.80
C MET A 1 -14.75 -5.90 -16.64
N GLY A 2 -14.87 -6.51 -15.46
CA GLY A 2 -14.31 -5.96 -14.21
C GLY A 2 -14.50 -7.01 -13.14
N ASP A 3 -13.53 -7.93 -13.05
CA ASP A 3 -13.54 -9.03 -12.06
C ASP A 3 -12.19 -9.79 -11.98
N ALA A 4 -11.10 -9.18 -12.50
CA ALA A 4 -9.82 -9.89 -12.66
C ALA A 4 -8.82 -9.61 -11.53
N LEU A 5 -8.88 -8.44 -10.89
CA LEU A 5 -7.93 -8.05 -9.83
C LEU A 5 -8.25 -8.68 -8.45
N GLN A 6 -9.39 -9.36 -8.30
CA GLN A 6 -9.82 -9.99 -7.04
C GLN A 6 -9.44 -11.48 -6.91
N LYS A 7 -8.74 -12.07 -7.89
CA LYS A 7 -8.45 -13.53 -7.90
C LYS A 7 -7.16 -13.94 -7.17
N GLY A 8 -6.91 -13.33 -6.02
CA GLY A 8 -6.00 -13.82 -4.98
C GLY A 8 -6.59 -13.46 -3.62
N PRO A 9 -6.40 -14.27 -2.55
CA PRO A 9 -7.05 -14.03 -1.27
C PRO A 9 -6.38 -12.87 -0.53
N SER A 10 -6.53 -11.66 -1.05
CA SER A 10 -6.23 -10.46 -0.29
C SER A 10 -7.38 -10.20 0.66
N THR A 11 -7.13 -10.51 1.93
CA THR A 11 -8.10 -10.30 3.02
C THR A 11 -8.20 -8.83 3.44
N VAL A 12 -7.31 -7.98 2.92
CA VAL A 12 -7.31 -6.54 3.18
C VAL A 12 -8.42 -5.89 2.39
N LYS A 13 -9.32 -5.19 3.09
CA LYS A 13 -10.29 -4.30 2.45
C LYS A 13 -9.53 -3.07 1.95
N LEU A 14 -9.41 -2.92 0.63
CA LEU A 14 -8.77 -1.75 0.04
C LEU A 14 -9.72 -0.53 0.11
N PRO A 15 -9.23 0.67 0.44
CA PRO A 15 -10.02 1.91 0.49
C PRO A 15 -10.35 2.50 -0.89
N VAL A 16 -10.23 1.73 -1.97
CA VAL A 16 -10.43 2.19 -3.35
C VAL A 16 -11.19 1.13 -4.16
N ASP A 17 -11.85 1.57 -5.23
CA ASP A 17 -12.51 0.69 -6.18
C ASP A 17 -11.56 0.16 -7.27
N ASP A 18 -12.05 -0.80 -8.04
CA ASP A 18 -11.28 -1.42 -9.13
C ASP A 18 -10.92 -0.41 -10.24
N GLU A 19 -11.76 0.60 -10.47
CA GLU A 19 -11.49 1.65 -11.47
C GLU A 19 -10.25 2.47 -11.08
N THR A 20 -10.17 2.87 -9.80
CA THR A 20 -9.03 3.58 -9.26
C THR A 20 -7.75 2.73 -9.30
N LEU A 21 -7.84 1.45 -8.93
CA LEU A 21 -6.70 0.52 -9.01
C LEU A 21 -6.21 0.31 -10.45
N ASN A 22 -7.13 0.21 -11.41
CA ASN A 22 -6.81 0.11 -12.83
C ASN A 22 -6.12 1.38 -13.34
N ALA A 23 -6.58 2.55 -12.92
CA ALA A 23 -5.96 3.83 -13.28
C ALA A 23 -4.53 3.92 -12.75
N TRP A 24 -4.28 3.55 -11.49
CA TRP A 24 -2.93 3.52 -10.92
C TRP A 24 -2.02 2.51 -11.60
N SER A 25 -2.54 1.32 -11.90
CA SER A 25 -1.81 0.30 -12.65
C SER A 25 -1.40 0.80 -14.02
N SER A 26 -2.30 1.51 -14.71
CA SER A 26 -2.04 2.12 -16.02
C SER A 26 -0.99 3.23 -15.94
N LEU A 27 -1.02 4.07 -14.91
CA LEU A 27 -0.01 5.13 -14.70
C LEU A 27 1.40 4.57 -14.52
N LEU A 28 1.52 3.39 -13.92
CA LEU A 28 2.79 2.69 -13.72
C LEU A 28 3.10 1.69 -14.84
N ASN A 29 2.25 1.59 -15.85
CA ASN A 29 2.37 0.62 -16.94
C ASN A 29 2.53 -0.83 -16.43
N LEU A 30 1.81 -1.18 -15.36
CA LEU A 30 1.79 -2.52 -14.79
C LEU A 30 0.90 -3.45 -15.61
N THR A 31 1.33 -4.69 -15.80
CA THR A 31 0.42 -5.76 -16.22
C THR A 31 -0.55 -6.13 -15.10
N GLU A 32 -1.64 -6.83 -15.42
CA GLU A 32 -2.57 -7.34 -14.39
C GLU A 32 -1.86 -8.23 -13.35
N GLU A 33 -0.91 -9.05 -13.80
CA GLU A 33 -0.12 -9.93 -12.93
C GLU A 33 0.79 -9.11 -11.99
N GLN A 34 1.48 -8.09 -12.53
CA GLN A 34 2.29 -7.19 -11.71
C GLN A 34 1.44 -6.38 -10.73
N ALA A 35 0.27 -5.90 -11.14
CA ALA A 35 -0.65 -5.20 -10.25
C ALA A 35 -1.12 -6.11 -9.10
N ALA A 36 -1.46 -7.37 -9.40
CA ALA A 36 -1.82 -8.34 -8.36
C ALA A 36 -0.64 -8.64 -7.42
N ASP A 37 0.59 -8.73 -7.93
CA ASP A 37 1.79 -8.96 -7.11
C ASP A 37 2.15 -7.75 -6.25
N VAL A 38 1.95 -6.53 -6.76
CA VAL A 38 2.04 -5.30 -5.97
C VAL A 38 1.09 -5.34 -4.77
N LEU A 39 -0.17 -5.71 -4.98
CA LEU A 39 -1.16 -5.80 -3.90
C LEU A 39 -0.79 -6.88 -2.86
N LYS A 40 -0.29 -8.04 -3.30
CA LYS A 40 0.20 -9.10 -2.40
C LYS A 40 1.39 -8.62 -1.56
N GLU A 41 2.30 -7.87 -2.15
CA GLU A 41 3.48 -7.36 -1.45
C GLU A 41 3.13 -6.27 -0.44
N ILE A 42 2.15 -5.42 -0.75
CA ILE A 42 1.55 -4.46 0.19
C ILE A 42 0.93 -5.20 1.38
N GLU A 43 0.10 -6.21 1.14
CA GLU A 43 -0.51 -7.01 2.21
C GLU A 43 0.56 -7.70 3.07
N LYS A 44 1.60 -8.27 2.45
CA LYS A 44 2.71 -8.89 3.17
C LYS A 44 3.40 -7.87 4.08
N THR A 45 3.63 -6.65 3.60
CA THR A 45 4.22 -5.56 4.37
C THR A 45 3.35 -5.19 5.57
N LEU A 46 2.04 -5.05 5.37
CA LEU A 46 1.08 -4.80 6.45
C LEU A 46 1.09 -5.93 7.48
N ARG A 47 1.16 -7.20 7.03
CA ARG A 47 1.22 -8.37 7.93
C ARG A 47 2.51 -8.41 8.74
N THR A 48 3.64 -8.01 8.17
CA THR A 48 4.89 -7.84 8.91
C THR A 48 4.75 -6.75 9.98
N GLY A 49 4.17 -5.60 9.64
CA GLY A 49 3.87 -4.54 10.63
C GLY A 49 2.96 -5.04 11.75
N TYR A 50 1.91 -5.79 11.40
CA TYR A 50 1.01 -6.42 12.37
C TYR A 50 1.73 -7.41 13.29
N ALA A 51 2.65 -8.23 12.77
CA ALA A 51 3.43 -9.17 13.57
C ALA A 51 4.31 -8.46 14.62
N HIS A 52 4.75 -7.24 14.34
CA HIS A 52 5.60 -6.42 15.21
C HIS A 52 4.84 -5.31 15.95
N ARG A 53 3.50 -5.36 15.96
CA ARG A 53 2.66 -4.31 16.59
C ARG A 53 2.95 -4.16 18.10
N PRO A 54 2.83 -2.92 18.63
CA PRO A 54 3.05 -2.64 20.05
C PRO A 54 2.05 -3.37 20.95
N ALA A 55 2.41 -3.57 22.23
CA ALA A 55 1.59 -4.31 23.20
C ALA A 55 0.16 -3.75 23.32
N CYS A 56 0.00 -2.43 23.26
CA CYS A 56 -1.29 -1.76 23.32
C CYS A 56 -2.23 -2.11 22.15
N LEU A 57 -1.71 -2.58 21.01
CA LEU A 57 -2.48 -2.96 19.82
C LEU A 57 -2.64 -4.49 19.66
N ARG A 58 -2.12 -5.31 20.57
CA ARG A 58 -2.16 -6.77 20.43
C ARG A 58 -3.56 -7.37 20.48
N HIS A 59 -4.49 -6.69 21.14
CA HIS A 59 -5.89 -7.10 21.27
C HIS A 59 -6.71 -6.85 20.00
N ARG A 60 -6.17 -6.09 19.02
CA ARG A 60 -6.83 -5.78 17.75
C ARG A 60 -6.41 -6.79 16.68
N SER A 61 -7.35 -7.16 15.81
CA SER A 61 -7.09 -8.03 14.66
C SER A 61 -6.34 -7.29 13.54
N PHE A 62 -5.88 -8.05 12.54
CA PHE A 62 -5.24 -7.47 11.36
C PHE A 62 -6.21 -6.59 10.57
N GLU A 63 -7.44 -7.07 10.41
CA GLU A 63 -8.53 -6.38 9.71
C GLU A 63 -8.91 -5.09 10.44
N GLU A 64 -9.01 -5.12 11.78
CA GLU A 64 -9.32 -3.94 12.58
C GLU A 64 -8.23 -2.86 12.56
N LEU A 65 -6.98 -3.24 12.30
CA LEU A 65 -5.85 -2.29 12.23
C LEU A 65 -5.62 -1.77 10.81
N THR A 66 -6.11 -2.48 9.79
CA THR A 66 -5.99 -2.07 8.38
C THR A 66 -7.27 -1.43 7.85
N ALA A 67 -8.40 -1.54 8.55
CA ALA A 67 -9.67 -0.95 8.16
C ALA A 67 -9.63 0.59 8.04
N ASP A 68 -8.80 1.24 8.84
CA ASP A 68 -8.66 2.71 8.86
C ASP A 68 -7.61 3.23 7.86
N MET A 69 -7.03 2.34 7.03
CA MET A 69 -6.02 2.72 6.04
C MET A 69 -6.62 3.72 5.05
N GLY A 70 -5.96 4.88 4.93
CA GLY A 70 -6.38 5.94 4.02
C GLY A 70 -6.07 5.63 2.56
N VAL A 71 -6.80 6.29 1.64
CA VAL A 71 -6.50 6.23 0.20
C VAL A 71 -5.07 6.68 -0.09
N ASP A 72 -4.62 7.76 0.55
CA ASP A 72 -3.26 8.30 0.34
C ASP A 72 -2.17 7.34 0.81
N GLU A 73 -2.41 6.63 1.93
CA GLU A 73 -1.48 5.62 2.44
C GLU A 73 -1.37 4.44 1.46
N LEU A 74 -2.51 3.94 0.98
CA LEU A 74 -2.52 2.90 -0.04
C LEU A 74 -1.85 3.38 -1.33
N ALA A 75 -2.13 4.61 -1.78
CA ALA A 75 -1.56 5.16 -3.00
C ALA A 75 -0.03 5.26 -2.93
N LEU A 76 0.52 5.66 -1.78
CA LEU A 76 1.97 5.70 -1.55
C LEU A 76 2.58 4.30 -1.55
N MET A 77 1.95 3.33 -0.87
CA MET A 77 2.41 1.95 -0.87
C MET A 77 2.36 1.34 -2.27
N PHE A 78 1.30 1.61 -3.03
CA PHE A 78 1.11 1.17 -4.41
C PHE A 78 2.13 1.78 -5.36
N LEU A 79 2.37 3.09 -5.24
CA LEU A 79 3.39 3.79 -6.03
C LEU A 79 4.79 3.23 -5.77
N ALA A 80 5.21 3.16 -4.50
CA ALA A 80 6.55 2.70 -4.16
C ALA A 80 6.76 1.23 -4.58
N THR A 81 5.77 0.37 -4.33
CA THR A 81 5.86 -1.06 -4.69
C THR A 81 5.79 -1.25 -6.20
N GLY A 82 4.87 -0.58 -6.90
CA GLY A 82 4.77 -0.64 -8.36
C GLY A 82 6.01 -0.12 -9.08
N LEU A 83 6.66 0.93 -8.57
CA LEU A 83 7.95 1.40 -9.08
C LEU A 83 9.04 0.32 -8.96
N ARG A 84 9.06 -0.49 -7.89
CA ARG A 84 10.00 -1.63 -7.80
C ARG A 84 9.70 -2.69 -8.86
N HIS A 85 8.42 -3.05 -9.03
CA HIS A 85 7.98 -4.05 -10.00
C HIS A 85 8.23 -3.65 -11.47
N THR A 86 8.33 -2.35 -11.73
CA THR A 86 8.63 -1.78 -13.06
C THR A 86 10.14 -1.54 -13.28
N GLY A 87 11.00 -1.95 -12.34
CA GLY A 87 12.45 -1.82 -12.47
C GLY A 87 13.01 -0.45 -12.08
N HIS A 88 12.28 0.32 -11.28
CA HIS A 88 12.67 1.64 -10.78
C HIS A 88 12.85 1.69 -9.25
N PRO A 89 13.74 0.85 -8.65
CA PRO A 89 13.90 0.77 -7.20
C PRO A 89 14.42 2.07 -6.56
N GLU A 90 15.24 2.84 -7.26
CA GLU A 90 15.73 4.14 -6.76
C GLU A 90 14.61 5.19 -6.66
N ALA A 91 13.68 5.18 -7.63
CA ALA A 91 12.51 6.05 -7.60
C ALA A 91 11.58 5.65 -6.45
N ALA A 92 11.37 4.35 -6.22
CA ALA A 92 10.62 3.85 -5.07
C ALA A 92 11.23 4.33 -3.74
N ALA A 93 12.54 4.20 -3.57
CA ALA A 93 13.24 4.67 -2.38
C ALA A 93 13.10 6.19 -2.18
N ALA A 94 13.19 6.98 -3.27
CA ALA A 94 12.99 8.42 -3.21
C ALA A 94 11.57 8.80 -2.76
N VAL A 95 10.54 8.07 -3.20
CA VAL A 95 9.14 8.26 -2.77
C VAL A 95 9.02 7.99 -1.27
N GLU A 96 9.55 6.86 -0.78
CA GLU A 96 9.46 6.48 0.63
C GLU A 96 10.18 7.48 1.55
N ILE A 97 11.40 7.89 1.19
CA ILE A 97 12.17 8.87 1.96
C ILE A 97 11.42 10.20 2.05
N ARG A 98 10.85 10.67 0.93
CA ARG A 98 10.08 11.93 0.91
C ARG A 98 8.78 11.82 1.69
N GLY A 99 8.09 10.68 1.62
CA GLY A 99 6.90 10.40 2.41
C GLY A 99 7.17 10.47 3.91
N LEU A 100 8.23 9.79 4.37
CA LEU A 100 8.67 9.83 5.77
C LEU A 100 9.07 11.25 6.19
N ALA A 101 9.84 11.97 5.36
CA ALA A 101 10.24 13.34 5.66
C ALA A 101 9.03 14.29 5.77
N ALA A 102 8.02 14.14 4.92
CA ALA A 102 6.81 14.94 4.97
C ALA A 102 6.00 14.68 6.24
N GLN A 103 5.88 13.42 6.68
CA GLN A 103 5.21 13.07 7.93
C GLN A 103 5.93 13.64 9.17
N LEU A 104 7.26 13.53 9.22
CA LEU A 104 8.06 14.11 10.31
C LEU A 104 7.89 15.64 10.37
N GLN A 105 7.88 16.31 9.23
CA GLN A 105 7.65 17.76 9.15
C GLN A 105 6.23 18.16 9.58
N ALA A 106 5.22 17.35 9.23
CA ALA A 106 3.84 17.58 9.63
C ALA A 106 3.68 17.46 11.15
N GLN A 107 4.31 16.46 11.76
CA GLN A 107 4.32 16.28 13.22
C GLN A 107 5.02 17.45 13.92
N HIS A 108 6.18 17.89 13.43
CA HIS A 108 6.89 19.05 13.98
C HIS A 108 6.14 20.38 13.89
N LYS A 109 5.17 20.53 12.98
CA LYS A 109 4.34 21.73 12.85
C LYS A 109 3.07 21.69 13.69
N ALA A 110 2.69 20.52 14.20
CA ALA A 110 1.52 20.32 15.02
C ALA A 110 1.81 20.50 16.53
N ASP A 111 3.09 20.55 16.90
CA ASP A 111 3.62 20.94 18.22
C ASP A 111 3.92 22.45 18.30
#